data_AF-A0A6A8DCS6-F1
#
_entry.id   AF-A0A6A8DCS6-F1
#
_cell.length_a   1.000
_cell.length_b   1.000
_cell.length_c   1.000
_cell.angle_alpha   90.00
_cell.angle_beta   90.00
_cell.angle_gamma   90.00
#
_symmetry.space_group_name_H-M   'P 1'
#
loop_
_entity.id
_entity.type
_entity.pdbx_description
1 polymer ?
#
loop_
_entity_poly.entity_id
_entity_poly.type
_entity_poly.pdbx_seq_one_letter_code
_entity_poly.pdbx_strand_id
1 'polypeptide(L)'
;MTKNIVMEVLQAVGNPEKFERLAKEHGVDLKKAAATQEDRNKAAQHTYEQMLTDKKNKAYRRYSLYSGNKPINFSFNQWKPEMQDDSEKAKQVAKQCHQ
;
A
#
# COMPACT_ATOMS: atom_id res chain seq x y z
N MET A 1 -20.59 -30.59 -18.09
CA MET A 1 -21.09 -30.33 -16.72
C MET A 1 -19.92 -29.90 -15.86
N THR A 2 -19.82 -28.62 -15.54
CA THR A 2 -18.77 -28.08 -14.66
C THR A 2 -19.14 -28.44 -13.23
N LYS A 3 -18.34 -29.30 -12.57
CA LYS A 3 -18.54 -29.63 -11.16
C LYS A 3 -18.47 -28.35 -10.32
N ASN A 4 -19.47 -28.14 -9.46
CA ASN A 4 -19.51 -26.98 -8.57
C ASN A 4 -18.60 -27.23 -7.35
N ILE A 5 -17.31 -26.95 -7.53
CA ILE A 5 -16.24 -27.19 -6.56
C ILE A 5 -16.56 -26.57 -5.19
N VAL A 6 -17.26 -25.43 -5.15
CA VAL A 6 -17.63 -24.74 -3.91
C VAL A 6 -18.53 -25.62 -3.03
N MET A 7 -19.50 -26.32 -3.64
CA MET A 7 -20.41 -27.22 -2.92
C MET A 7 -19.70 -28.48 -2.41
N GLU A 8 -18.77 -29.03 -3.19
CA GLU A 8 -17.99 -30.21 -2.78
C GLU A 8 -17.05 -29.90 -1.62
N VAL A 9 -16.43 -28.71 -1.62
CA VAL A 9 -15.58 -28.22 -0.52
C VAL A 9 -16.41 -27.98 0.75
N LEU A 10 -17.56 -27.30 0.65
CA LEU A 10 -18.48 -27.05 1.78
C LEU A 10 -18.95 -28.35 2.46
N GLN A 11 -19.29 -29.36 1.66
CA GLN A 11 -19.68 -30.68 2.17
C GLN A 11 -18.49 -31.43 2.80
N ALA A 12 -17.26 -31.17 2.35
CA ALA A 12 -16.05 -31.78 2.89
C ALA A 12 -15.59 -31.13 4.21
N VAL A 13 -16.07 -29.93 4.58
CA VAL A 13 -15.69 -29.27 5.85
C VAL A 13 -16.00 -30.15 7.08
N GLY A 14 -17.06 -30.96 7.02
CA GLY A 14 -17.41 -31.92 8.07
C GLY A 14 -16.61 -33.24 8.05
N ASN A 15 -15.75 -33.45 7.05
CA ASN A 15 -14.92 -34.65 6.89
C ASN A 15 -13.44 -34.24 6.64
N PRO A 16 -12.61 -34.25 7.70
CA PRO A 16 -11.23 -33.75 7.65
C PRO A 16 -10.38 -34.39 6.54
N GLU A 17 -10.50 -35.70 6.33
CA GLU A 17 -9.70 -36.43 5.33
C GLU A 17 -10.07 -36.02 3.90
N LYS A 18 -11.37 -35.85 3.63
CA LYS A 18 -11.85 -35.41 2.31
C LYS A 18 -11.44 -33.97 2.03
N PHE A 19 -11.45 -33.12 3.04
CA PHE A 19 -11.03 -31.73 2.94
C PHE A 19 -9.52 -31.60 2.65
N GLU A 20 -8.68 -32.35 3.37
CA GLU A 20 -7.24 -32.38 3.12
C GLU A 20 -6.88 -32.85 1.71
N ARG A 21 -7.61 -33.88 1.22
CA ARG A 21 -7.41 -34.37 -0.14
C ARG A 21 -7.75 -33.32 -1.20
N LEU A 22 -8.92 -32.67 -1.08
CA LEU A 22 -9.34 -31.60 -2.00
C LEU A 22 -8.36 -30.42 -1.96
N ALA A 23 -7.86 -30.05 -0.78
CA ALA A 23 -6.89 -28.97 -0.66
C ALA A 23 -5.56 -29.30 -1.37
N LYS A 24 -5.06 -30.54 -1.23
CA LYS A 24 -3.87 -31.00 -1.96
C LYS A 24 -4.10 -31.05 -3.48
N GLU A 25 -5.23 -31.56 -3.93
CA GLU A 25 -5.61 -31.64 -5.36
C GLU A 25 -5.64 -30.25 -6.03
N HIS A 26 -5.99 -29.21 -5.27
CA HIS A 26 -6.07 -27.84 -5.75
C HIS A 26 -4.85 -26.96 -5.39
N GLY A 27 -3.78 -27.55 -4.85
CA GLY A 27 -2.55 -26.82 -4.51
C GLY A 27 -2.70 -25.82 -3.36
N VAL A 28 -3.70 -26.00 -2.50
CA VAL A 28 -3.94 -25.17 -1.32
C VAL A 28 -3.10 -25.70 -0.16
N ASP A 29 -2.14 -24.90 0.28
CA ASP A 29 -1.39 -25.15 1.50
C ASP A 29 -2.27 -24.86 2.72
N LEU A 30 -2.83 -25.91 3.32
CA LEU A 30 -3.70 -25.82 4.48
C LEU A 30 -2.98 -25.28 5.72
N LYS A 31 -1.67 -25.48 5.85
CA LYS A 31 -0.89 -24.92 6.97
C LYS A 31 -0.75 -23.42 6.82
N LYS A 32 -0.56 -22.94 5.59
CA LYS A 32 -0.56 -21.52 5.25
C LYS A 32 -1.96 -20.89 5.35
N ALA A 33 -3.02 -21.64 5.02
CA ALA A 33 -4.41 -21.21 5.13
C ALA A 33 -4.92 -21.17 6.58
N ALA A 34 -4.34 -22.01 7.44
CA ALA A 34 -4.49 -21.97 8.90
C ALA A 34 -3.70 -20.81 9.54
N ALA A 35 -3.53 -19.69 8.83
CA ALA A 35 -3.07 -18.43 9.41
C ALA A 35 -3.92 -18.14 10.65
N THR A 36 -3.26 -17.91 11.79
CA THR A 36 -3.94 -17.65 13.05
C THR A 36 -4.80 -16.38 12.91
N GLN A 37 -5.80 -16.22 13.76
CA GLN A 37 -6.58 -14.97 13.79
C GLN A 37 -5.66 -13.75 13.94
N GLU A 38 -4.55 -13.91 14.65
CA GLU A 38 -3.53 -12.87 14.84
C GLU A 38 -2.81 -12.51 13.53
N ASP A 39 -2.43 -13.49 12.71
CA ASP A 39 -1.79 -13.25 11.41
C ASP A 39 -2.74 -12.52 10.45
N ARG A 40 -4.03 -12.88 10.46
CA ARG A 40 -5.08 -12.22 9.66
C ARG A 40 -5.28 -10.78 10.12
N ASN A 41 -5.32 -10.56 11.43
CA ASN A 41 -5.45 -9.23 12.01
C ASN A 41 -4.24 -8.35 11.67
N LYS A 42 -3.01 -8.89 11.74
CA LYS A 42 -1.77 -8.19 11.35
C LYS A 42 -1.79 -7.80 9.87
N ALA A 43 -2.18 -8.71 8.99
CA ALA A 43 -2.29 -8.43 7.56
C ALA A 43 -3.33 -7.34 7.25
N ALA A 44 -4.49 -7.39 7.92
CA ALA A 44 -5.53 -6.37 7.79
C ALA A 44 -5.06 -5.00 8.30
N GLN A 45 -4.38 -4.97 9.46
CA GLN A 45 -3.82 -3.74 10.02
C GLN A 45 -2.78 -3.12 9.10
N HIS A 46 -1.83 -3.90 8.59
CA HIS A 46 -0.81 -3.42 7.66
C HIS A 46 -1.43 -2.82 6.39
N THR A 47 -2.45 -3.50 5.83
CA THR A 47 -3.18 -3.00 4.65
C THR A 47 -3.85 -1.65 4.95
N TYR A 48 -4.48 -1.53 6.13
CA TYR A 48 -5.12 -0.29 6.55
C TYR A 48 -4.11 0.87 6.74
N GLU A 49 -2.96 0.59 7.35
CA GLU A 49 -1.88 1.58 7.53
C GLU A 49 -1.32 2.08 6.19
N GLN A 50 -1.16 1.19 5.21
CA GLN A 50 -0.77 1.56 3.85
C GLN A 50 -1.81 2.48 3.20
N MET A 51 -3.09 2.14 3.29
CA MET A 51 -4.17 2.98 2.75
C MET A 51 -4.19 4.38 3.39
N LEU A 52 -3.95 4.48 4.71
CA LEU A 52 -3.84 5.76 5.40
C LEU A 52 -2.66 6.57 4.91
N THR A 53 -1.51 5.93 4.70
CA THR A 53 -0.30 6.58 4.18
C THR A 53 -0.54 7.12 2.77
N ASP A 54 -1.14 6.33 1.89
CA ASP A 54 -1.46 6.77 0.53
C ASP A 54 -2.47 7.93 0.50
N LYS A 55 -3.47 7.89 1.38
CA LYS A 55 -4.43 8.99 1.53
C LYS A 55 -3.75 10.28 1.97
N LYS A 56 -2.83 10.22 2.94
CA LYS A 56 -2.02 11.36 3.38
C LYS A 56 -1.14 11.88 2.25
N ASN A 57 -0.43 11.00 1.56
CA ASN A 57 0.42 11.38 0.42
C ASN A 57 -0.38 12.04 -0.71
N LYS A 58 -1.58 11.55 -1.00
CA LYS A 58 -2.51 12.16 -1.96
C LYS A 58 -2.96 13.55 -1.49
N ALA A 59 -3.29 13.70 -0.20
CA ALA A 59 -3.65 14.99 0.37
C ALA A 59 -2.48 15.99 0.33
N TYR A 60 -1.26 15.59 0.69
CA TYR A 60 -0.08 16.44 0.58
C TYR A 60 0.19 16.86 -0.86
N ARG A 61 0.10 15.93 -1.83
CA ARG A 61 0.23 16.29 -3.26
C ARG A 61 -0.85 17.28 -3.71
N ARG A 62 -2.07 17.20 -3.18
CA ARG A 62 -3.18 18.11 -3.51
C ARG A 62 -3.01 19.49 -2.86
N TYR A 63 -2.58 19.53 -1.60
CA TYR A 63 -2.60 20.74 -0.78
C TYR A 63 -1.25 21.45 -0.67
N SER A 64 -0.12 20.73 -0.76
CA SER A 64 1.09 21.20 -0.10
C SER A 64 2.07 21.99 -0.94
N LEU A 65 1.87 22.25 -2.23
CA LEU A 65 2.90 23.00 -2.95
C LEU A 65 2.41 24.03 -3.99
N TYR A 66 1.19 23.94 -4.53
CA TYR A 66 0.88 24.67 -5.77
C TYR A 66 -0.49 25.32 -5.78
N SER A 67 -0.54 26.62 -6.10
CA SER A 67 -1.79 27.33 -6.37
C SER A 67 -2.47 26.69 -7.59
N GLY A 68 -3.77 26.42 -7.48
CA GLY A 68 -4.58 26.01 -8.64
C GLY A 68 -4.59 24.51 -9.00
N ASN A 69 -4.26 23.61 -8.06
CA ASN A 69 -4.54 22.16 -8.21
C ASN A 69 -3.80 21.48 -9.39
N LYS A 70 -2.69 22.06 -9.86
CA LYS A 70 -1.80 21.50 -10.88
C LYS A 70 -0.47 21.05 -10.25
N PRO A 71 0.09 19.89 -10.61
CA PRO A 71 1.45 19.54 -10.24
C PRO A 71 2.40 20.56 -10.85
N ILE A 72 3.19 21.29 -10.05
CA ILE A 72 4.35 21.99 -10.60
C ILE A 72 5.49 21.00 -10.61
N ASN A 73 6.04 20.79 -11.79
CA ASN A 73 7.29 20.05 -11.94
C ASN A 73 8.42 21.00 -11.55
N PHE A 74 8.68 21.14 -10.24
CA PHE A 74 9.79 21.92 -9.73
C PHE A 74 11.03 21.04 -9.61
N SER A 75 12.12 21.46 -10.24
CA SER A 75 13.45 20.91 -10.00
C SER A 75 14.28 21.94 -9.25
N PHE A 76 15.05 21.52 -8.24
CA PHE A 76 16.00 22.41 -7.57
C PHE A 76 17.04 22.99 -8.54
N ASN A 77 17.35 22.32 -9.65
CA ASN A 77 18.24 22.84 -10.69
C ASN A 77 17.66 24.07 -11.42
N GLN A 78 16.34 24.24 -11.38
CA GLN A 78 15.63 25.38 -11.97
C GLN A 78 15.34 26.47 -10.94
N TRP A 79 15.67 26.23 -9.66
CA TRP A 79 15.46 27.21 -8.62
C TRP A 79 16.47 28.34 -8.73
N LYS A 80 15.97 29.58 -8.68
CA LYS A 80 16.74 30.81 -8.72
C LYS A 80 16.61 31.52 -7.37
N PRO A 81 17.50 31.24 -6.39
CA PRO A 81 17.43 31.85 -5.07
C PRO A 81 17.43 33.39 -5.10
N GLU A 82 18.05 33.98 -6.13
CA GLU A 82 18.10 35.41 -6.40
C GLU A 82 16.74 36.04 -6.74
N MET A 83 15.72 35.23 -7.07
CA MET A 83 14.36 35.73 -7.35
C MET A 83 13.45 35.71 -6.10
N GLN A 84 13.98 35.38 -4.92
CA GLN A 84 13.24 35.40 -3.66
C GLN A 84 13.47 36.72 -2.92
N ASP A 85 12.48 37.16 -2.13
CA ASP A 85 12.54 38.41 -1.35
C ASP A 85 13.75 38.47 -0.41
N ASP A 86 14.18 37.33 0.12
CA ASP A 86 15.41 37.17 0.90
C ASP A 86 16.31 36.12 0.23
N SER A 87 17.12 36.59 -0.71
CA SER A 87 17.99 35.72 -1.51
C SER A 87 19.08 35.02 -0.68
N GLU A 88 19.55 35.64 0.41
CA GLU A 88 20.62 35.07 1.23
C GLU A 88 20.11 33.92 2.10
N LYS A 89 18.93 34.10 2.70
CA LYS A 89 18.24 33.01 3.41
C LYS A 89 17.86 31.87 2.47
N ALA A 90 17.39 32.19 1.25
CA ALA A 90 17.09 31.18 0.24
C ALA A 90 18.33 30.31 -0.11
N LYS A 91 19.49 30.94 -0.31
CA LYS A 91 20.76 30.22 -0.54
C LYS A 91 21.17 29.33 0.63
N GLN A 92 20.95 29.76 1.88
CA GLN A 92 21.25 28.95 3.06
C GLN A 92 20.38 27.68 3.13
N VAL A 93 19.07 27.82 2.86
CA VAL A 93 18.15 26.69 2.80
C VAL A 93 18.53 25.73 1.67
N ALA A 94 18.90 26.24 0.50
CA ALA A 94 19.36 25.42 -0.63
C ALA A 94 20.50 24.49 -0.27
N LYS A 95 21.48 24.99 0.49
CA LYS A 95 22.64 24.21 0.93
C LYS A 95 22.26 23.06 1.87
N GLN A 96 21.18 23.20 2.64
CA GLN A 96 20.71 22.14 3.55
C GLN A 96 20.00 21.01 2.81
N CYS A 97 19.41 21.28 1.63
CA CYS A 97 18.70 20.29 0.84
C CYS A 97 19.58 19.53 -0.17
N HIS A 98 20.86 19.89 -0.32
CA HIS A 98 21.81 19.29 -1.27
C HIS A 98 22.90 18.45 -0.58
N GLN A 99 22.62 17.93 0.62
CA GLN A 99 23.43 16.92 1.31
C GLN A 99 22.87 15.52 1.04
#